data_AF-A0A267TG40-F1
#
_entry.id   AF-A0A267TG40-F1
#
_cell.length_a   1.000
_cell.length_b   1.000
_cell.length_c   1.000
_cell.angle_alpha   90.00
_cell.angle_beta   90.00
_cell.angle_gamma   90.00
#
_symmetry.space_group_name_H-M   'P 1'
#
loop_
_entity.id
_entity.type
_entity.pdbx_description
1 polymer ?
#
loop_
_entity_poly.entity_id
_entity_poly.type
_entity_poly.pdbx_seq_one_letter_code
_entity_poly.pdbx_strand_id
1 'polypeptide(L)'
;MLKSRFFAIVLTLFTIHSFAENNPTSKSKSEGTTGIQFFSGTFKQALAKAKQEKKLVLVDCYTTWCGPCKYLKTKVFTDKALGDFMNSKFISVAVDYESAEGEAVAQMYPVEGYPTLFFMDSNGKVKKTLLGVPQGGAKEILQTAQKVK
;
A
#
# COMPACT_ATOMS: atom_id res chain seq x y z
N MET A 1 4.95 -29.31 -66.09
CA MET A 1 4.17 -28.10 -65.77
C MET A 1 4.92 -27.34 -64.68
N LEU A 2 5.67 -26.32 -65.08
CA LEU A 2 6.41 -25.42 -64.18
C LEU A 2 6.61 -24.10 -64.96
N LYS A 3 6.13 -22.97 -64.42
CA LYS A 3 6.45 -21.58 -64.78
C LYS A 3 5.75 -20.70 -63.73
N SER A 4 6.47 -20.21 -62.72
CA SER A 4 7.28 -18.98 -62.72
C SER A 4 6.45 -17.69 -62.51
N ARG A 5 6.55 -17.16 -61.29
CA ARG A 5 6.81 -15.76 -60.87
C ARG A 5 6.09 -14.64 -61.64
N PHE A 6 5.23 -13.91 -60.93
CA PHE A 6 5.11 -12.46 -61.12
C PHE A 6 5.21 -11.75 -59.78
N PHE A 7 6.23 -10.91 -59.71
CA PHE A 7 6.60 -10.04 -58.61
C PHE A 7 5.84 -8.72 -58.86
N ALA A 8 4.92 -8.33 -57.98
CA ALA A 8 4.28 -7.02 -58.02
C ALA A 8 4.71 -6.24 -56.78
N ILE A 9 5.78 -5.47 -56.97
CA ILE A 9 6.24 -4.43 -56.06
C ILE A 9 5.21 -3.30 -56.11
N VAL A 10 4.43 -3.13 -55.05
CA VAL A 10 3.68 -1.89 -54.83
C VAL A 10 4.53 -1.00 -53.94
N LEU A 11 5.22 -0.08 -54.60
CA LEU A 11 6.07 0.96 -54.05
C LEU A 11 5.19 2.09 -53.51
N THR A 12 4.54 1.89 -52.36
CA THR A 12 3.93 3.01 -51.62
C THR A 12 4.98 3.62 -50.69
N LEU A 13 5.51 4.76 -51.15
CA LEU A 13 6.28 5.73 -50.38
C LEU A 13 5.49 6.17 -49.13
N PHE A 14 5.56 5.39 -48.05
CA PHE A 14 5.27 5.91 -46.72
C PHE A 14 6.57 6.47 -46.18
N THR A 15 6.60 7.80 -46.20
CA THR A 15 7.60 8.64 -45.56
C THR A 15 7.89 8.11 -44.15
N ILE A 16 9.17 7.93 -43.90
CA ILE A 16 9.76 7.55 -42.62
C ILE A 16 9.38 8.66 -41.63
N HIS A 17 8.23 8.53 -40.98
CA HIS A 17 7.99 9.25 -39.75
C HIS A 17 8.86 8.55 -38.73
N SER A 18 10.01 9.15 -38.44
CA SER A 18 10.78 8.89 -37.23
C SER A 18 9.84 8.90 -36.04
N PHE A 19 9.36 7.73 -35.63
CA PHE A 19 8.86 7.53 -34.29
C PHE A 19 10.11 7.55 -33.41
N ALA A 20 10.50 8.76 -33.03
CA ALA A 20 11.37 8.96 -31.90
C ALA A 20 10.69 8.26 -30.72
N GLU A 21 11.22 7.10 -30.34
CA GLU A 21 10.99 6.51 -29.03
C GLU A 21 11.59 7.47 -28.00
N ASN A 22 10.83 8.52 -27.69
CA ASN A 22 10.94 9.23 -26.44
C ASN A 22 10.55 8.20 -25.38
N ASN A 23 11.55 7.48 -24.89
CA ASN A 23 11.49 6.69 -23.68
C ASN A 23 11.68 7.67 -22.52
N PRO A 24 10.62 8.25 -21.92
CA PRO A 24 10.76 8.67 -20.55
C PRO A 24 10.86 7.35 -19.80
N THR A 25 12.10 6.97 -19.46
CA THR A 25 12.36 6.09 -18.33
C THR A 25 11.33 6.43 -17.27
N SER A 26 10.44 5.48 -17.01
CA SER A 26 9.53 5.43 -15.88
C SER A 26 10.34 5.63 -14.60
N LYS A 27 10.67 6.88 -14.31
CA LYS A 27 10.85 7.37 -12.96
C LYS A 27 9.46 7.79 -12.55
N SER A 28 8.73 6.87 -11.92
CA SER A 28 7.70 7.25 -10.95
C SER A 28 8.41 8.05 -9.86
N LYS A 29 8.63 9.33 -10.15
CA LYS A 29 9.04 10.36 -9.21
C LYS A 29 7.84 10.47 -8.27
N SER A 30 7.94 9.88 -7.08
CA SER A 30 6.96 10.06 -6.02
C SER A 30 6.91 11.55 -5.68
N GLU A 31 5.90 12.25 -6.20
CA GLU A 31 5.58 13.56 -5.69
C GLU A 31 5.22 13.42 -4.20
N GLY A 32 5.92 14.22 -3.40
CA GLY A 32 6.21 13.94 -2.00
C GLY A 32 5.01 14.03 -1.09
N THR A 33 4.40 12.88 -0.80
CA THR A 33 3.67 12.68 0.46
C THR A 33 4.66 12.14 1.49
N THR A 34 4.99 12.98 2.48
CA THR A 34 5.78 12.55 3.64
C THR A 34 4.90 11.63 4.51
N GLY A 35 5.38 10.43 4.83
CA GLY A 35 4.69 9.51 5.74
C GLY A 35 4.06 8.27 5.08
N ILE A 36 3.28 7.55 5.88
CA ILE A 36 2.56 6.34 5.46
C ILE A 36 1.41 6.73 4.54
N GLN A 37 1.31 6.05 3.40
CA GLN A 37 0.20 6.17 2.47
C GLN A 37 -0.87 5.14 2.83
N PHE A 38 -1.96 5.61 3.43
CA PHE A 38 -3.10 4.77 3.77
C PHE A 38 -3.96 4.51 2.53
N PHE A 39 -4.22 3.23 2.28
CA PHE A 39 -5.11 2.75 1.24
C PHE A 39 -6.55 3.19 1.51
N SER A 40 -7.19 3.81 0.51
CA SER A 40 -8.54 4.39 0.61
C SER A 40 -9.66 3.39 0.31
N GLY A 41 -9.51 2.14 0.72
CA GLY A 41 -10.52 1.09 0.56
C GLY A 41 -10.77 0.31 1.84
N THR A 42 -11.63 -0.70 1.74
CA THR A 42 -12.00 -1.59 2.85
C THR A 42 -10.83 -2.45 3.31
N PHE A 43 -10.87 -2.95 4.55
CA PHE A 43 -9.96 -3.96 5.11
C PHE A 43 -9.84 -5.18 4.18
N LYS A 44 -10.97 -5.67 3.65
CA LYS A 44 -10.97 -6.81 2.71
C LYS A 44 -10.23 -6.49 1.42
N GLN A 45 -10.43 -5.29 0.87
CA GLN A 45 -9.70 -4.84 -0.33
C GLN A 45 -8.21 -4.65 -0.04
N ALA A 46 -7.84 -4.19 1.16
CA ALA A 46 -6.45 -4.08 1.59
C ALA A 46 -5.75 -5.45 1.61
N LEU A 47 -6.39 -6.48 2.18
CA LEU A 47 -5.88 -7.86 2.14
C LEU A 47 -5.72 -8.38 0.71
N ALA A 48 -6.73 -8.15 -0.14
CA ALA A 48 -6.69 -8.57 -1.54
C ALA A 48 -5.54 -7.89 -2.32
N LYS A 49 -5.38 -6.58 -2.15
CA LYS A 49 -4.27 -5.80 -2.73
C LYS A 49 -2.92 -6.28 -2.22
N ALA A 50 -2.81 -6.54 -0.92
CA ALA A 50 -1.58 -7.06 -0.31
C ALA A 50 -1.20 -8.43 -0.88
N LYS A 51 -2.17 -9.31 -1.13
CA LYS A 51 -1.94 -10.60 -1.78
C LYS A 51 -1.45 -10.44 -3.21
N GLN A 52 -2.03 -9.51 -3.99
CA GLN A 52 -1.61 -9.21 -5.36
C GLN A 52 -0.20 -8.61 -5.42
N GLU A 53 0.12 -7.68 -4.52
CA GLU A 53 1.41 -6.98 -4.47
C GLU A 53 2.48 -7.73 -3.67
N LYS A 54 2.16 -8.90 -3.10
CA LYS A 54 3.03 -9.67 -2.20
C LYS A 54 3.57 -8.83 -1.04
N LYS A 55 2.69 -8.01 -0.46
CA LYS A 55 2.95 -7.14 0.68
C LYS A 55 2.26 -7.68 1.95
N LEU A 56 2.73 -7.20 3.08
CA LEU A 56 2.06 -7.36 4.37
C LEU A 56 0.95 -6.31 4.52
N VAL A 57 0.19 -6.36 5.61
CA VAL A 57 -0.85 -5.37 5.93
C VAL A 57 -0.60 -4.73 7.28
N LEU A 58 -0.65 -3.39 7.32
CA LEU A 58 -0.79 -2.63 8.56
C LEU A 58 -2.27 -2.26 8.69
N VAL A 59 -2.89 -2.58 9.82
CA VAL A 59 -4.23 -2.10 10.16
C VAL A 59 -4.13 -1.14 11.34
N ASP A 60 -4.52 0.11 11.13
CA ASP A 60 -4.73 1.10 12.18
C ASP A 60 -6.18 1.03 12.67
N CYS A 61 -6.38 0.42 13.84
CA CYS A 61 -7.68 0.25 14.46
C CYS A 61 -7.95 1.49 15.31
N TYR A 62 -8.89 2.33 14.89
CA TYR A 62 -9.15 3.62 15.51
C TYR A 62 -10.65 3.86 15.72
N THR A 63 -10.97 4.93 16.43
CA THR A 63 -12.31 5.54 16.47
C THR A 63 -12.21 7.05 16.26
N THR A 64 -13.29 7.69 15.79
CA THR A 64 -13.27 9.11 15.40
C THR A 64 -13.01 10.09 16.55
N TRP A 65 -13.39 9.71 17.78
CA TRP A 65 -13.22 10.50 18.99
C TRP A 65 -11.88 10.24 19.70
N CYS A 66 -11.13 9.21 19.30
CA CYS A 66 -9.86 8.82 19.91
C CYS A 66 -8.75 9.86 19.71
N GLY A 67 -8.42 10.62 20.77
CA GLY A 67 -7.32 11.59 20.78
C GLY A 67 -5.95 10.97 20.44
N PRO A 68 -5.53 9.87 21.09
CA PRO A 68 -4.25 9.21 20.78
C PRO A 68 -4.14 8.71 19.32
N CYS A 69 -5.25 8.32 18.70
CA CYS A 69 -5.29 7.93 17.29
C CYS A 69 -4.99 9.13 16.37
N LYS A 70 -5.56 10.30 16.69
CA LYS A 70 -5.24 11.56 15.98
C LYS A 70 -3.77 11.95 16.16
N TYR A 71 -3.18 11.68 17.32
CA TYR A 71 -1.75 11.88 17.55
C TYR A 71 -0.90 11.01 16.62
N LEU A 72 -1.20 9.71 16.50
CA LEU A 72 -0.50 8.84 15.54
C LEU A 72 -0.57 9.40 14.11
N LYS A 73 -1.78 9.72 13.64
CA LYS A 73 -2.01 10.24 12.28
C LYS A 73 -1.25 11.53 11.97
N THR A 74 -1.15 12.44 12.94
CA THR A 74 -0.60 13.79 12.71
C THR A 74 0.88 13.92 13.07
N LYS A 75 1.39 13.09 13.98
CA LYS A 75 2.76 13.21 14.53
C LYS A 75 3.67 12.03 14.26
N VAL A 76 3.11 10.83 14.04
CA VAL A 76 3.90 9.60 13.92
C VAL A 76 3.87 9.07 12.50
N PHE A 77 2.70 8.90 11.91
CA PHE A 77 2.55 8.39 10.54
C PHE A 77 3.02 9.37 9.47
N THR A 78 3.30 10.61 9.83
CA THR A 78 3.89 11.64 8.96
C THR A 78 5.42 11.53 8.87
N ASP A 79 6.06 10.65 9.63
CA ASP A 79 7.51 10.45 9.57
C ASP A 79 7.95 9.85 8.23
N LYS A 80 8.97 10.46 7.62
CA LYS A 80 9.43 10.08 6.28
C LYS A 80 10.03 8.67 6.24
N ALA A 81 10.89 8.33 7.19
CA ALA A 81 11.59 7.04 7.18
C ALA A 81 10.63 5.88 7.42
N LEU A 82 9.67 6.08 8.33
CA LEU A 82 8.56 5.16 8.54
C LEU A 82 7.73 5.03 7.25
N GLY A 83 7.31 6.14 6.65
CA GLY A 83 6.56 6.17 5.41
C GLY A 83 7.23 5.40 4.28
N ASP A 84 8.49 5.72 3.98
CA ASP A 84 9.29 5.09 2.93
C ASP A 84 9.31 3.56 3.10
N PHE A 85 9.56 3.07 4.32
CA PHE A 85 9.58 1.64 4.61
C PHE A 85 8.20 1.01 4.46
N MET A 86 7.18 1.59 5.11
CA MET A 86 5.82 1.03 5.12
C MET A 86 5.23 0.97 3.71
N ASN A 87 5.37 2.03 2.92
CA ASN A 87 4.82 2.08 1.56
C ASN A 87 5.48 1.04 0.63
N SER A 88 6.73 0.66 0.91
CA SER A 88 7.46 -0.35 0.14
C SER A 88 7.09 -1.80 0.50
N LYS A 89 6.64 -2.07 1.73
CA LYS A 89 6.44 -3.43 2.26
C LYS A 89 5.01 -3.77 2.69
N PHE A 90 4.18 -2.76 2.95
CA PHE A 90 2.85 -2.90 3.52
C PHE A 90 1.80 -2.24 2.64
N ILE A 91 0.60 -2.81 2.64
CA ILE A 91 -0.63 -2.07 2.39
C ILE A 91 -1.13 -1.61 3.76
N SER A 92 -1.14 -0.30 3.99
CA SER A 92 -1.62 0.27 5.25
C SER A 92 -3.07 0.68 5.10
N VAL A 93 -3.95 0.26 6.01
CA VAL A 93 -5.38 0.61 6.01
C VAL A 93 -5.78 1.08 7.41
N ALA A 94 -6.61 2.11 7.48
CA ALA A 94 -7.18 2.59 8.72
C ALA A 94 -8.64 2.14 8.78
N VAL A 95 -9.05 1.55 9.89
CA VAL A 95 -10.40 1.02 10.09
C VAL A 95 -11.00 1.72 11.31
N ASP A 96 -12.11 2.41 11.09
CA ASP A 96 -12.93 2.95 12.17
C ASP A 96 -13.76 1.82 12.77
N TYR A 97 -13.44 1.39 13.98
CA TYR A 97 -14.06 0.24 14.65
C TYR A 97 -15.51 0.49 15.08
N GLU A 98 -16.02 1.73 14.97
CA GLU A 98 -17.44 2.07 15.17
C GLU A 98 -18.22 2.22 13.86
N SER A 99 -17.57 2.02 12.71
CA SER A 99 -18.26 1.93 11.43
C SER A 99 -18.86 0.54 11.22
N ALA A 100 -19.84 0.41 10.32
CA ALA A 100 -20.43 -0.89 9.98
C ALA A 100 -19.40 -1.93 9.51
N GLU A 101 -18.37 -1.49 8.76
CA GLU A 101 -17.24 -2.37 8.42
C GLU A 101 -16.41 -2.70 9.65
N GLY A 102 -16.10 -1.68 10.46
CA GLY A 102 -15.31 -1.81 11.67
C GLY A 102 -15.89 -2.77 12.69
N GLU A 103 -17.20 -2.76 12.90
CA GLU A 103 -17.90 -3.70 13.78
C GLU A 103 -17.68 -5.15 13.33
N ALA A 104 -17.79 -5.41 12.02
CA ALA A 104 -17.54 -6.74 11.46
C ALA A 104 -16.05 -7.14 11.61
N VAL A 105 -15.12 -6.20 11.43
CA VAL A 105 -13.69 -6.43 11.64
C VAL A 105 -13.40 -6.70 13.12
N ALA A 106 -14.00 -5.94 14.05
CA ALA A 106 -13.80 -6.06 15.49
C ALA A 106 -14.28 -7.40 16.05
N GLN A 107 -15.34 -8.00 15.47
CA GLN A 107 -15.77 -9.35 15.81
C GLN A 107 -14.71 -10.41 15.47
N MET A 108 -13.98 -10.22 14.38
CA MET A 108 -12.92 -11.15 13.95
C MET A 108 -11.58 -10.85 14.64
N TYR A 109 -11.30 -9.57 14.91
CA TYR A 109 -10.06 -9.06 15.47
C TYR A 109 -10.35 -8.15 16.67
N PRO A 110 -10.70 -8.72 17.84
CA PRO A 110 -11.00 -7.92 19.02
C PRO A 110 -9.75 -7.15 19.47
N VAL A 111 -9.96 -5.92 19.92
CA VAL A 111 -8.91 -5.03 20.43
C VAL A 111 -9.16 -4.70 21.90
N GLU A 112 -8.09 -4.57 22.67
CA GLU A 112 -8.16 -4.19 24.09
C GLU A 112 -8.31 -2.68 24.30
N GLY A 113 -8.00 -1.89 23.27
CA GLY A 113 -8.10 -0.43 23.31
C GLY A 113 -7.63 0.25 22.02
N TYR A 114 -7.72 1.57 21.99
CA TYR A 114 -7.39 2.39 20.82
C TYR A 114 -6.22 3.35 21.09
N PRO A 115 -5.35 3.59 20.09
CA PRO A 115 -5.25 2.85 18.84
C PRO A 115 -4.72 1.43 19.07
N THR A 116 -5.03 0.51 18.15
CA THR A 116 -4.33 -0.78 18.04
C THR A 116 -3.78 -0.92 16.63
N LEU A 117 -2.49 -1.24 16.52
CA LEU A 117 -1.82 -1.50 15.24
C LEU A 117 -1.62 -3.00 15.07
N PHE A 118 -2.27 -3.58 14.08
CA PHE A 118 -2.00 -4.96 13.67
C PHE A 118 -1.07 -4.97 12.46
N PHE A 119 -0.01 -5.76 12.57
CA PHE A 119 0.82 -6.16 11.44
C PHE A 119 0.42 -7.58 11.06
N MET A 120 -0.12 -7.74 9.86
CA MET A 120 -0.70 -8.98 9.37
C MET A 120 -0.01 -9.45 8.10
N ASP A 121 -0.08 -10.74 7.80
CA ASP A 121 0.13 -11.21 6.43
C ASP A 121 -1.10 -10.95 5.55
N SER A 122 -0.95 -11.18 4.24
CA SER A 122 -2.00 -10.97 3.25
C SER A 122 -3.19 -11.94 3.36
N ASN A 123 -3.14 -12.94 4.24
CA ASN A 123 -4.28 -13.80 4.57
C ASN A 123 -5.02 -13.33 5.82
N GLY A 124 -4.63 -12.20 6.42
CA GLY A 124 -5.25 -11.66 7.63
C GLY A 124 -4.70 -12.25 8.93
N LYS A 125 -3.65 -13.10 8.89
CA LYS A 125 -3.06 -13.61 10.13
C LYS A 125 -2.23 -12.52 10.78
N VAL A 126 -2.62 -12.12 12.00
CA VAL A 126 -1.86 -11.21 12.85
C VAL A 126 -0.51 -11.82 13.20
N LYS A 127 0.56 -11.09 12.88
CA LYS A 127 1.95 -11.44 13.22
C LYS A 127 2.44 -10.67 14.45
N LYS A 128 2.00 -9.43 14.58
CA LYS A 128 2.37 -8.55 15.69
C LYS A 128 1.28 -7.53 15.96
N THR A 129 1.11 -7.20 17.23
CA THR A 129 0.20 -6.17 17.72
C THR A 129 1.01 -5.13 18.48
N LEU A 130 0.69 -3.85 18.28
CA LEU A 130 1.07 -2.76 19.17
C LEU A 130 -0.22 -2.12 19.72
N LEU A 131 -0.35 -2.07 21.04
CA LEU A 131 -1.48 -1.45 21.73
C LEU A 131 -1.09 -0.05 22.20
N GLY A 132 -1.93 0.93 21.92
CA GLY A 132 -1.73 2.33 22.29
C GLY A 132 -0.69 3.05 21.40
N VAL A 133 -0.27 4.22 21.86
CA VAL A 133 0.78 5.01 21.17
C VAL A 133 2.15 4.45 21.57
N PRO A 134 2.97 3.98 20.62
CA PRO A 134 4.33 3.52 20.90
C PRO A 134 5.17 4.67 21.47
N GLN A 135 5.82 4.44 22.60
CA GLN A 135 6.61 5.46 23.30
C GLN A 135 7.82 5.91 22.46
N GLY A 136 8.40 5.00 21.68
CA GLY A 136 9.45 5.31 20.71
C GLY A 136 8.94 5.94 19.41
N GLY A 137 7.65 6.25 19.31
CA GLY A 137 7.02 6.89 18.17
C GLY A 137 7.27 6.14 16.85
N ALA A 138 7.63 6.88 15.80
CA ALA A 138 7.82 6.32 14.46
C ALA A 138 8.94 5.28 14.41
N LYS A 139 9.98 5.45 15.22
CA LYS A 139 11.13 4.53 15.27
C LYS A 139 10.72 3.15 15.80
N GLU A 140 9.86 3.10 16.82
CA GLU A 140 9.38 1.85 17.38
C GLU A 140 8.48 1.09 16.40
N ILE A 141 7.59 1.81 15.69
CA ILE A 141 6.74 1.24 14.64
C ILE A 141 7.63 0.68 13.51
N LEU A 142 8.63 1.44 13.06
CA LEU A 142 9.56 1.01 12.02
C LEU A 142 10.33 -0.26 12.42
N GLN A 143 10.90 -0.28 13.64
CA GLN A 143 11.63 -1.45 14.15
C GLN A 143 10.73 -2.67 14.29
N THR A 144 9.47 -2.46 14.66
CA THR A 144 8.47 -3.52 14.71
C THR A 144 8.19 -4.06 13.32
N ALA A 145 7.89 -3.18 12.36
CA ALA A 145 7.59 -3.52 10.99
C ALA A 145 8.74 -4.29 10.31
N GLN A 146 9.99 -3.91 10.57
CA GLN A 146 11.19 -4.60 10.05
C GLN A 146 11.36 -6.04 10.55
N LYS A 147 10.78 -6.38 11.71
CA LYS A 147 10.86 -7.72 12.30
C LYS A 147 9.73 -8.64 11.85
N VAL A 148 8.67 -8.09 11.25
CA VAL A 148 7.54 -8.88 10.75
C VAL A 148 7.93 -9.55 9.42
N LYS A 149 7.68 -10.86 9.33
CA LYS A 149 7.94 -11.69 8.15
C LYS A 149 6.67 -12.40 7.69
#